data_AF-A0A164UGH2-F1
#
_entry.id   AF-A0A164UGH2-F1
#
_cell.length_a   1.000
_cell.length_b   1.000
_cell.length_c   1.000
_cell.angle_alpha   90.00
_cell.angle_beta   90.00
_cell.angle_gamma   90.00
#
_symmetry.space_group_name_H-M   'P 1'
#
loop_
_entity.id
_entity.type
_entity.pdbx_description
1 polymer ?
#
loop_
_entity_poly.entity_id
_entity_poly.type
_entity_poly.pdbx_seq_one_letter_code
_entity_poly.pdbx_strand_id
1 'polypeptide(L)'
;MHDENGNEHDGSFVVPTSILSGTGRSLKRSKSINNSRNPWIDLSPTPSPEEISSSHESSLPICLRRSSQWATLSPCGSFEELPTELIYNILKYLPLTSIGHLGQTSKDMRNILIRWTGTSRMQYRLMQTVLRTRLTSQKTWNGKLSLPSELHIECQRTGVLLKLLTCLFPTSQRLGLYYQLITEVKRGILERSPDYEPHLIAANAGIILHSMISGWDKRECTKVYSLLCQWNNIGSTLADYLKNPISTNANVERSLRIYLRSLFLDFAAPCDRSMWIGIVFDCPELSDHQDLAKLLLLLYAPLQPGGAIIWDFFEEDMEFASYTEQYKMLAETLAGIITPARKYYSPQQVVDVIQSLTGLPTLWPTRSAAAFLLCLHCVDSKPFITYFKHLSSNSHMGMAIEVLSNIFYIASEFISAEPLVIYDNRKFYRSVLNLIRNAINCGWSHDDRQAIVQEMWNEIRELCVNLLDDAVLIGNAEELHNLMETWKEISIQLTF
;
A
#
# COMPACT_ATOMS: atom_id res chain seq x y z
N MET A 1 20.82 -40.52 36.71
CA MET A 1 21.52 -41.62 36.03
C MET A 1 21.60 -41.24 34.56
N HIS A 2 22.79 -40.79 34.13
CA HIS A 2 23.50 -41.09 32.87
C HIS A 2 22.68 -41.74 31.73
N ASP A 3 22.71 -41.36 30.45
CA ASP A 3 23.70 -40.66 29.58
C ASP A 3 22.97 -40.08 28.33
N GLU A 4 23.27 -38.87 27.86
CA GLU A 4 24.21 -38.47 26.78
C GLU A 4 23.88 -38.90 25.33
N ASN A 5 23.57 -37.91 24.50
CA ASN A 5 24.02 -37.65 23.10
C ASN A 5 23.08 -36.55 22.54
N GLY A 6 23.49 -35.32 22.25
CA GLY A 6 24.73 -34.88 21.64
C GLY A 6 24.44 -34.50 20.19
N ASN A 7 24.05 -33.25 19.93
CA ASN A 7 24.25 -32.60 18.63
C ASN A 7 24.08 -31.07 18.78
N GLU A 8 25.23 -30.41 18.95
CA GLU A 8 25.42 -28.99 18.73
C GLU A 8 25.38 -28.71 17.22
N HIS A 9 24.48 -27.84 16.77
CA HIS A 9 24.61 -27.18 15.48
C HIS A 9 24.95 -25.70 15.71
N ASP A 10 26.26 -25.45 15.70
CA ASP A 10 26.87 -24.13 15.69
C ASP A 10 26.73 -23.52 14.28
N GLY A 11 25.71 -22.68 14.10
CA GLY A 11 25.40 -21.98 12.86
C GLY A 11 25.98 -20.56 12.86
N SER A 12 27.30 -20.44 12.82
CA SER A 12 27.96 -19.13 12.65
C SER A 12 27.62 -18.53 11.28
N PHE A 13 26.91 -17.39 11.29
CA PHE A 13 26.58 -16.64 10.07
C PHE A 13 27.81 -15.84 9.63
N VAL A 14 28.55 -16.35 8.65
CA VAL A 14 29.69 -15.66 8.05
C VAL A 14 29.20 -14.54 7.12
N VAL A 15 29.49 -13.30 7.48
CA VAL A 15 29.28 -12.10 6.64
C VAL A 15 30.26 -12.11 5.46
N PRO A 16 29.81 -12.03 4.19
CA PRO A 16 30.74 -11.91 3.06
C PRO A 16 31.44 -10.54 3.08
N THR A 17 32.65 -10.52 3.60
CA THR A 17 33.54 -9.35 3.57
C THR A 17 34.40 -9.44 2.32
N SER A 18 33.86 -9.13 1.14
CA SER A 18 34.67 -8.97 -0.09
C SER A 18 33.89 -8.35 -1.25
N ILE A 19 33.63 -7.04 -1.19
CA ILE A 19 33.39 -6.22 -2.40
C ILE A 19 34.21 -4.93 -2.30
N LEU A 20 35.49 -5.05 -1.99
CA LEU A 20 36.48 -3.97 -2.16
C LEU A 20 37.88 -4.58 -2.36
N SER A 21 38.13 -5.21 -3.50
CA SER A 21 39.48 -5.22 -4.08
C SER A 21 39.40 -5.50 -5.58
N GLY A 22 39.76 -4.49 -6.36
CA GLY A 22 40.05 -4.66 -7.78
C GLY A 22 41.50 -5.08 -7.92
N THR A 23 41.75 -6.22 -8.56
CA THR A 23 43.03 -6.46 -9.24
C THR A 23 42.72 -6.95 -10.65
N GLY A 24 43.15 -6.17 -11.63
CA GLY A 24 42.99 -6.50 -13.03
C GLY A 24 43.91 -7.63 -13.45
N ARG A 25 43.46 -8.40 -14.45
CA ARG A 25 44.34 -9.04 -15.44
C ARG A 25 43.57 -9.21 -16.76
N SER A 26 44.23 -8.72 -17.80
CA SER A 26 43.91 -8.80 -19.23
C SER A 26 43.78 -10.24 -19.73
N LEU A 27 42.92 -10.50 -20.74
CA LEU A 27 43.30 -11.18 -22.00
C LEU A 27 42.11 -11.31 -23.00
N LYS A 28 42.36 -10.76 -24.21
CA LYS A 28 42.02 -11.25 -25.57
C LYS A 28 40.56 -11.40 -26.05
N ARG A 29 40.18 -10.38 -26.85
CA ARG A 29 39.89 -10.42 -28.31
C ARG A 29 39.06 -11.61 -28.86
N SER A 30 37.83 -11.33 -29.30
CA SER A 30 37.24 -11.92 -30.50
C SER A 30 36.40 -10.88 -31.26
N LYS A 31 36.54 -10.88 -32.58
CA LYS A 31 35.89 -9.97 -33.54
C LYS A 31 34.51 -10.52 -33.90
N SER A 32 33.50 -9.65 -34.02
CA SER A 32 32.60 -9.70 -35.18
C SER A 32 31.97 -8.33 -35.42
N ILE A 33 31.77 -8.04 -36.70
CA ILE A 33 31.46 -6.75 -37.33
C ILE A 33 29.94 -6.67 -37.54
N ASN A 34 29.30 -5.54 -37.21
CA ASN A 34 28.45 -4.84 -38.18
C ASN A 34 28.09 -3.42 -37.75
N ASN A 35 28.24 -2.51 -38.71
CA ASN A 35 28.12 -1.05 -38.65
C ASN A 35 26.67 -0.57 -38.47
N SER A 36 26.46 0.56 -37.77
CA SER A 36 26.01 1.80 -38.43
C SER A 36 26.04 3.04 -37.51
N ARG A 37 26.68 4.10 -38.05
CA ARG A 37 26.46 5.56 -37.86
C ARG A 37 26.77 6.23 -36.51
N ASN A 38 28.00 6.76 -36.43
CA ASN A 38 28.38 7.96 -35.64
C ASN A 38 28.28 9.23 -36.51
N PRO A 39 27.94 10.40 -35.95
CA PRO A 39 28.45 11.69 -36.40
C PRO A 39 29.67 12.12 -35.57
N TRP A 40 30.54 12.85 -36.24
CA TRP A 40 31.92 13.19 -35.90
C TRP A 40 32.05 14.18 -34.72
N ILE A 41 33.08 13.99 -33.87
CA ILE A 41 33.67 15.05 -33.05
C ILE A 41 35.16 15.08 -33.37
N ASP A 42 35.59 16.24 -33.84
CA ASP A 42 36.95 16.62 -34.22
C ASP A 42 37.87 16.66 -32.98
N LEU A 43 39.04 16.06 -33.10
CA LEU A 43 40.10 16.03 -32.07
C LEU A 43 41.28 16.84 -32.62
N SER A 44 41.23 18.15 -32.42
CA SER A 44 42.39 19.03 -32.54
C SER A 44 42.90 19.44 -31.15
N PRO A 45 44.22 19.65 -30.98
CA PRO A 45 44.84 19.82 -29.67
C PRO A 45 44.55 21.20 -29.07
N THR A 46 44.24 21.21 -27.78
CA THR A 46 44.08 22.42 -26.95
C THR A 46 45.37 23.26 -26.94
N PRO A 47 45.30 24.59 -27.08
CA PRO A 47 46.47 25.46 -26.90
C PRO A 47 46.86 25.54 -25.42
N SER A 48 48.16 25.72 -25.17
CA SER A 48 48.78 25.94 -23.86
C SER A 48 48.25 27.20 -23.16
N PRO A 49 48.30 27.27 -21.82
CA PRO A 49 47.77 28.41 -21.09
C PRO A 49 48.68 29.63 -21.24
N GLU A 50 48.24 30.62 -22.01
CA GLU A 50 48.76 31.99 -21.94
C GLU A 50 48.12 32.74 -20.77
N GLU A 51 48.95 33.53 -20.10
CA GLU A 51 48.70 34.29 -18.89
C GLU A 51 47.49 35.24 -19.03
N ILE A 52 46.43 34.97 -18.27
CA ILE A 52 45.33 35.94 -18.12
C ILE A 52 45.73 36.95 -17.05
N SER A 53 46.04 38.15 -17.53
CA SER A 53 46.30 39.35 -16.74
C SER A 53 45.21 39.67 -15.71
N SER A 54 45.66 40.11 -14.53
CA SER A 54 44.91 40.29 -13.28
C SER A 54 44.11 41.60 -13.18
N SER A 55 43.13 41.85 -14.06
CA SER A 55 42.40 43.14 -14.02
C SER A 55 40.86 43.11 -14.10
N HIS A 56 40.20 41.95 -13.97
CA HIS A 56 38.73 41.87 -14.02
C HIS A 56 38.05 41.11 -12.86
N GLU A 57 38.56 41.22 -11.63
CA GLU A 57 37.89 40.64 -10.44
C GLU A 57 36.73 41.50 -9.87
N SER A 58 36.49 42.70 -10.43
CA SER A 58 35.56 43.67 -9.84
C SER A 58 34.07 43.43 -10.14
N SER A 59 33.72 42.51 -11.06
CA SER A 59 32.35 42.32 -11.56
C SER A 59 31.70 40.95 -11.28
N LEU A 60 32.35 40.04 -10.55
CA LEU A 60 31.77 38.74 -10.20
C LEU A 60 30.91 38.83 -8.91
N PRO A 61 29.76 38.13 -8.83
CA PRO A 61 28.92 38.09 -7.64
C PRO A 61 29.70 37.58 -6.41
N ILE A 62 29.37 38.08 -5.23
CA ILE A 62 30.09 37.87 -3.95
C ILE A 62 30.36 36.37 -3.65
N CYS A 63 29.51 35.46 -4.12
CA CYS A 63 29.66 34.01 -4.01
C CYS A 63 30.88 33.43 -4.76
N LEU A 64 31.40 34.11 -5.79
CA LEU A 64 32.59 33.69 -6.53
C LEU A 64 33.90 34.31 -5.99
N ARG A 65 33.84 35.45 -5.26
CA ARG A 65 35.04 36.04 -4.64
C ARG A 65 35.57 35.27 -3.44
N ARG A 66 34.76 34.43 -2.79
CA ARG A 66 35.21 33.50 -1.73
C ARG A 66 35.82 32.19 -2.26
N SER A 67 35.83 31.98 -3.58
CA SER A 67 36.28 30.73 -4.18
C SER A 67 37.77 30.42 -3.97
N SER A 68 38.61 31.43 -3.77
CA SER A 68 40.04 31.23 -3.51
C SER A 68 40.34 30.67 -2.11
N GLN A 69 39.44 30.82 -1.13
CA GLN A 69 39.56 30.17 0.19
C GLN A 69 38.92 28.77 0.22
N TRP A 70 38.02 28.47 -0.73
CA TRP A 70 37.37 27.14 -0.81
C TRP A 70 38.13 26.16 -1.70
N ALA A 71 39.09 26.64 -2.49
CA ALA A 71 39.96 25.82 -3.34
C ALA A 71 40.83 24.82 -2.55
N THR A 72 40.90 24.93 -1.22
CA THR A 72 41.68 24.05 -0.33
C THR A 72 40.84 23.24 0.65
N LEU A 73 39.51 23.30 0.59
CA LEU A 73 38.68 22.48 1.46
C LEU A 73 38.68 21.04 0.95
N SER A 74 39.00 20.12 1.83
CA SER A 74 38.97 18.69 1.52
C SER A 74 37.55 18.22 1.19
N PRO A 75 37.39 17.02 0.60
CA PRO A 75 36.08 16.48 0.27
C PRO A 75 35.11 16.42 1.46
N CYS A 76 35.61 16.37 2.69
CA CYS A 76 34.79 16.38 3.91
C CYS A 76 34.75 17.74 4.62
N GLY A 77 35.47 18.76 4.11
CA GLY A 77 35.65 20.05 4.79
C GLY A 77 36.20 19.86 6.21
N SER A 78 35.72 20.66 7.17
CA SER A 78 36.17 20.59 8.57
C SER A 78 35.88 19.25 9.27
N PHE A 79 35.05 18.37 8.70
CA PHE A 79 34.85 17.03 9.27
C PHE A 79 36.08 16.14 9.08
N GLU A 80 36.98 16.44 8.14
CA GLU A 80 38.21 15.65 7.97
C GLU A 80 39.15 15.76 9.17
N GLU A 81 39.07 16.85 9.94
CA GLU A 81 39.86 17.07 11.15
C GLU A 81 39.34 16.24 12.34
N LEU A 82 38.16 15.63 12.23
CA LEU A 82 37.51 14.90 13.31
C LEU A 82 37.70 13.38 13.18
N PRO A 83 38.03 12.67 14.28
CA PRO A 83 37.90 11.21 14.35
C PRO A 83 36.49 10.75 13.98
N THR A 84 36.40 9.61 13.30
CA THR A 84 35.13 9.05 12.80
C THR A 84 34.09 8.88 13.92
N GLU A 85 34.53 8.53 15.12
CA GLU A 85 33.69 8.38 16.31
C GLU A 85 33.04 9.70 16.73
N LEU A 86 33.77 10.82 16.64
CA LEU A 86 33.22 12.15 16.93
C LEU A 86 32.22 12.57 15.86
N ILE A 87 32.52 12.31 14.58
CA ILE A 87 31.56 12.53 13.49
C ILE A 87 30.27 11.77 13.77
N TYR A 88 30.35 10.48 14.08
CA TYR A 88 29.19 9.63 14.35
C TYR A 88 28.39 10.06 15.59
N ASN A 89 29.07 10.61 16.60
CA ASN A 89 28.41 11.19 17.77
C ASN A 89 27.69 12.50 17.42
N ILE A 90 28.25 13.36 16.58
CA ILE A 90 27.58 14.58 16.09
C ILE A 90 26.33 14.20 15.31
N LEU A 91 26.42 13.25 14.38
CA LEU A 91 25.31 12.80 13.53
C LEU A 91 24.12 12.26 14.34
N LYS A 92 24.34 11.74 15.55
CA LYS A 92 23.26 11.29 16.44
C LYS A 92 22.27 12.42 16.76
N TYR A 93 22.74 13.66 16.87
CA TYR A 93 21.94 14.81 17.30
C TYR A 93 21.42 15.66 16.14
N LEU A 94 21.92 15.45 14.92
CA LEU A 94 21.49 16.23 13.76
C LEU A 94 20.15 15.72 13.20
N PRO A 95 19.30 16.62 12.64
CA PRO A 95 18.13 16.20 11.87
C PRO A 95 18.52 15.32 10.68
N LEU A 96 17.78 14.23 10.45
CA LEU A 96 18.08 13.30 9.34
C LEU A 96 18.05 13.99 7.97
N THR A 97 17.21 15.02 7.80
CA THR A 97 17.16 15.85 6.60
C THR A 97 18.48 16.58 6.34
N SER A 98 19.05 17.21 7.38
CA SER A 98 20.35 17.89 7.30
C SER A 98 21.48 16.91 6.99
N ILE A 99 21.44 15.71 7.58
CA ILE A 99 22.40 14.64 7.26
C ILE A 99 22.28 14.23 5.79
N GLY A 100 21.06 14.09 5.27
CA GLY A 100 20.82 13.80 3.86
C GLY A 100 21.42 14.85 2.93
N HIS A 101 21.25 16.14 3.23
CA HIS A 101 21.87 17.23 2.48
C HIS A 101 23.39 17.24 2.60
N LEU A 102 23.94 16.95 3.78
CA LEU A 102 25.38 16.81 3.97
C LEU A 102 25.95 15.69 3.09
N GLY A 103 25.22 14.60 2.89
CA GLY A 103 25.62 13.53 1.97
C GLY A 103 25.57 13.90 0.49
N GLN A 104 25.01 15.05 0.12
CA GLN A 104 25.03 15.55 -1.25
C GLN A 104 26.26 16.44 -1.53
N THR A 105 27.06 16.81 -0.53
CA THR A 105 28.18 17.75 -0.73
C THR A 105 29.40 17.09 -1.38
N SER A 106 29.68 15.82 -1.05
CA SER A 106 30.78 15.07 -1.66
C SER A 106 30.59 13.55 -1.56
N LYS A 107 31.34 12.80 -2.36
CA LYS A 107 31.37 11.33 -2.31
C LYS A 107 31.91 10.81 -0.98
N ASP A 108 32.96 11.42 -0.43
CA ASP A 108 33.61 10.94 0.79
C ASP A 108 32.74 11.17 2.01
N MET A 109 32.10 12.35 2.10
CA MET A 109 31.10 12.62 3.12
C MET A 109 29.94 11.62 3.03
N ARG A 110 29.39 11.40 1.82
CA ARG A 110 28.34 10.39 1.62
C ARG A 110 28.74 9.00 2.09
N ASN A 111 29.98 8.57 1.82
CA ASN A 111 30.48 7.27 2.26
C ASN A 111 30.56 7.16 3.78
N ILE A 112 31.01 8.21 4.48
CA ILE A 112 31.00 8.29 5.94
C ILE A 112 29.58 8.14 6.47
N LEU A 113 28.62 8.86 5.87
CA LEU A 113 27.21 8.83 6.29
C LEU A 113 26.55 7.47 6.03
N ILE A 114 26.82 6.83 4.88
CA ILE A 114 26.33 5.48 4.61
C ILE A 114 26.85 4.50 5.67
N ARG A 115 28.15 4.55 6.00
CA ARG A 115 28.71 3.71 7.06
C ARG A 115 28.05 4.00 8.40
N TRP A 116 27.80 5.27 8.72
CA TRP A 116 27.06 5.66 9.92
C TRP A 116 25.65 5.06 9.99
N THR A 117 24.91 5.01 8.87
CA THR A 117 23.56 4.41 8.86
C THR A 117 23.56 2.93 9.24
N GLY A 118 24.66 2.21 8.99
CA GLY A 118 24.86 0.83 9.39
C GLY A 118 25.33 0.64 10.83
N THR A 119 25.52 1.70 11.61
CA THR A 119 25.99 1.61 13.00
C THR A 119 24.84 1.46 14.00
N SER A 120 25.17 0.89 15.17
CA SER A 120 24.25 0.81 16.32
C SER A 120 23.71 2.17 16.76
N ARG A 121 24.40 3.29 16.49
CA ARG A 121 23.92 4.64 16.83
C ARG A 121 22.68 5.03 16.02
N MET A 122 22.69 4.81 14.70
CA MET A 122 21.53 5.08 13.85
C MET A 122 20.40 4.08 14.12
N GLN A 123 20.74 2.79 14.24
CA GLN A 123 19.76 1.74 14.56
C GLN A 123 19.06 2.02 15.90
N TYR A 124 19.82 2.39 16.93
CA TYR A 124 19.28 2.76 18.23
C TYR A 124 18.38 4.01 18.14
N ARG A 125 18.77 5.03 17.36
CA ARG A 125 17.95 6.23 17.15
C ARG A 125 16.57 5.86 16.59
N LEU A 126 16.53 5.08 15.52
CA LEU A 126 15.25 4.66 14.92
C LEU A 126 14.45 3.76 15.87
N MET A 127 15.09 2.75 16.46
CA MET A 127 14.49 1.83 17.42
C MET A 127 13.85 2.56 18.61
N GLN A 128 14.50 3.59 19.16
CA GLN A 128 13.94 4.37 20.26
C GLN A 128 12.66 5.12 19.87
N THR A 129 12.60 5.66 18.65
CA THR A 129 11.36 6.29 18.15
C THR A 129 10.23 5.28 18.05
N VAL A 130 10.52 4.07 17.56
CA VAL A 130 9.53 2.98 17.50
C VAL A 130 9.08 2.59 18.90
N LEU A 131 9.99 2.26 19.81
CA LEU A 131 9.65 1.81 21.18
C LEU A 131 8.90 2.85 22.02
N ARG A 132 9.10 4.15 21.75
CA ARG A 132 8.33 5.23 22.41
C ARG A 132 6.89 5.33 21.91
N THR A 133 6.62 4.75 20.74
CA THR A 133 5.29 4.69 20.17
C THR A 133 4.52 3.58 20.89
N ARG A 134 3.65 3.97 21.81
CA ARG A 134 2.57 3.10 22.32
C ARG A 134 1.29 3.52 21.63
N LEU A 135 0.54 2.57 21.08
CA LEU A 135 -0.82 2.85 20.64
C LEU A 135 -1.65 3.23 21.87
N THR A 136 -2.06 4.51 21.96
CA THR A 136 -2.89 5.02 23.06
C THR A 136 -4.38 4.78 22.85
N SER A 137 -4.77 3.86 21.99
CA SER A 137 -6.19 3.54 21.83
C SER A 137 -6.39 2.10 21.38
N GLN A 138 -7.38 1.45 21.98
CA GLN A 138 -7.97 0.14 21.62
C GLN A 138 -8.48 0.04 20.16
N LYS A 139 -8.09 0.96 19.26
CA LYS A 139 -8.45 0.91 17.85
C LYS A 139 -7.56 -0.13 17.17
N THR A 140 -8.19 -1.24 16.79
CA THR A 140 -7.61 -2.27 15.96
C THR A 140 -6.96 -1.65 14.72
N TRP A 141 -5.72 -2.06 14.40
CA TRP A 141 -5.02 -1.58 13.22
C TRP A 141 -5.84 -1.93 11.97
N ASN A 142 -6.47 -0.94 11.34
CA ASN A 142 -7.23 -1.08 10.10
C ASN A 142 -6.41 -0.69 8.86
N GLY A 143 -5.14 -0.31 9.04
CA GLY A 143 -4.26 0.19 8.00
C GLY A 143 -3.66 1.55 8.34
N LYS A 144 -3.60 2.46 7.36
CA LYS A 144 -2.92 3.78 7.40
C LYS A 144 -3.36 4.71 8.54
N LEU A 145 -4.53 4.48 9.14
CA LEU A 145 -5.23 5.44 10.00
C LEU A 145 -4.89 5.39 11.50
N SER A 146 -4.01 4.49 11.97
CA SER A 146 -3.75 4.33 13.41
C SER A 146 -2.33 4.63 13.90
N LEU A 147 -1.44 5.14 13.04
CA LEU A 147 -0.04 5.39 13.44
C LEU A 147 0.15 6.81 13.99
N PRO A 148 0.87 6.98 15.13
CA PRO A 148 1.23 8.30 15.63
C PRO A 148 2.06 9.13 14.64
N SER A 149 1.77 10.43 14.57
CA SER A 149 2.35 11.33 13.57
C SER A 149 3.87 11.45 13.69
N GLU A 150 4.41 11.41 14.91
CA GLU A 150 5.84 11.53 15.18
C GLU A 150 6.62 10.35 14.59
N LEU A 151 6.09 9.13 14.77
CA LEU A 151 6.66 7.91 14.20
C LEU A 151 6.68 7.99 12.67
N HIS A 152 5.57 8.42 12.08
CA HIS A 152 5.44 8.59 10.64
C HIS A 152 6.50 9.55 10.08
N ILE A 153 6.69 10.71 10.73
CA ILE A 153 7.65 11.73 10.30
C ILE A 153 9.09 11.21 10.36
N GLU A 154 9.50 10.55 11.44
CA GLU A 154 10.87 10.05 11.58
C GLU A 154 11.17 8.88 10.62
N CYS A 155 10.21 7.98 10.40
CA CYS A 155 10.33 6.94 9.38
C CYS A 155 10.43 7.54 7.97
N GLN A 156 9.61 8.54 7.65
CA GLN A 156 9.66 9.23 6.37
C GLN A 156 11.02 9.91 6.15
N ARG A 157 11.51 10.64 7.16
CA ARG A 157 12.85 11.27 7.14
C ARG A 157 13.97 10.26 6.96
N THR A 158 13.84 9.07 7.57
CA THR A 158 14.81 7.98 7.38
C THR A 158 14.81 7.46 5.95
N GLY A 159 13.64 7.25 5.35
CA GLY A 159 13.56 6.84 3.95
C GLY A 159 14.12 7.90 2.99
N VAL A 160 13.85 9.19 3.24
CA VAL A 160 14.43 10.30 2.47
C VAL A 160 15.95 10.35 2.63
N LEU A 161 16.48 10.14 3.84
CA LEU A 161 17.92 10.04 4.07
C LEU A 161 18.54 8.93 3.21
N LEU A 162 17.97 7.72 3.25
CA LEU A 162 18.44 6.60 2.42
C LEU A 162 18.35 6.94 0.93
N LYS A 163 17.28 7.59 0.48
CA LYS A 163 17.12 8.04 -0.91
C LYS A 163 18.25 8.96 -1.34
N LEU A 164 18.55 9.97 -0.53
CA LEU A 164 19.59 10.96 -0.81
C LEU A 164 20.98 10.31 -0.80
N LEU A 165 21.31 9.53 0.24
CA LEU A 165 22.64 8.89 0.35
C LEU A 165 22.89 7.84 -0.74
N THR A 166 21.85 7.28 -1.33
CA THR A 166 22.00 6.16 -2.28
C THR A 166 21.55 6.50 -3.70
N CYS A 167 21.38 7.79 -4.04
CA CYS A 167 20.86 8.23 -5.33
C CYS A 167 21.70 7.77 -6.54
N LEU A 168 22.99 7.49 -6.35
CA LEU A 168 23.90 6.99 -7.39
C LEU A 168 24.10 5.47 -7.35
N PHE A 169 23.39 4.75 -6.48
CA PHE A 169 23.57 3.31 -6.28
C PHE A 169 22.56 2.54 -7.15
N PRO A 170 22.92 1.34 -7.62
CA PRO A 170 21.97 0.44 -8.27
C PRO A 170 20.88 -0.01 -7.28
N THR A 171 19.68 -0.28 -7.79
CA THR A 171 18.49 -0.68 -7.02
C THR A 171 18.78 -1.72 -5.94
N SER A 172 19.54 -2.77 -6.25
CA SER A 172 19.86 -3.85 -5.31
C SER A 172 20.71 -3.39 -4.12
N GLN A 173 21.71 -2.52 -4.35
CA GLN A 173 22.54 -1.98 -3.27
C GLN A 173 21.74 -1.03 -2.37
N ARG A 174 20.85 -0.22 -2.98
CA ARG A 174 19.92 0.64 -2.25
C ARG A 174 19.07 -0.21 -1.30
N LEU A 175 18.43 -1.25 -1.83
CA LEU A 175 17.57 -2.13 -1.06
C LEU A 175 18.35 -2.95 -0.01
N GLY A 176 19.60 -3.31 -0.27
CA GLY A 176 20.46 -4.00 0.70
C GLY A 176 20.71 -3.14 1.96
N LEU A 177 21.00 -1.84 1.78
CA LEU A 177 21.17 -0.91 2.91
C LEU A 177 19.87 -0.73 3.71
N TYR A 178 18.75 -0.61 3.00
CA TYR A 178 17.42 -0.58 3.62
C TYR A 178 17.16 -1.84 4.45
N TYR A 179 17.38 -3.02 3.86
CA TYR A 179 17.14 -4.31 4.50
C TYR A 179 18.01 -4.52 5.74
N GLN A 180 19.28 -4.16 5.65
CA GLN A 180 20.19 -4.21 6.80
C GLN A 180 19.68 -3.34 7.95
N LEU A 181 19.30 -2.09 7.67
CA LEU A 181 18.80 -1.18 8.69
C LEU A 181 17.53 -1.70 9.37
N ILE A 182 16.52 -2.10 8.59
CA ILE A 182 15.24 -2.56 9.17
C ILE A 182 15.40 -3.87 9.94
N THR A 183 16.30 -4.77 9.51
CA THR A 183 16.53 -6.05 10.18
C THR A 183 17.17 -5.85 11.54
N GLU A 184 18.21 -5.00 11.60
CA GLU A 184 18.88 -4.68 12.86
C GLU A 184 17.97 -3.91 13.83
N VAL A 185 17.13 -3.02 13.30
CA VAL A 185 16.14 -2.30 14.12
C VAL A 185 15.06 -3.25 14.64
N LYS A 186 14.52 -4.14 13.79
CA LYS A 186 13.57 -5.19 14.21
C LYS A 186 14.17 -6.07 15.30
N ARG A 187 15.40 -6.55 15.12
CA ARG A 187 16.14 -7.34 16.11
C ARG A 187 16.24 -6.59 17.44
N GLY A 188 16.70 -5.33 17.42
CA GLY A 188 16.84 -4.53 18.63
C GLY A 188 15.52 -4.21 19.33
N ILE A 189 14.41 -4.06 18.60
CA ILE A 189 13.07 -3.90 19.17
C ILE A 189 12.68 -5.18 19.92
N LEU A 190 12.78 -6.34 19.27
CA LEU A 190 12.36 -7.63 19.84
C LEU A 190 13.24 -8.08 21.01
N GLU A 191 14.53 -7.73 21.01
CA GLU A 191 15.43 -7.95 22.16
C GLU A 191 15.01 -7.15 23.40
N ARG A 192 14.43 -5.96 23.22
CA ARG A 192 14.00 -5.10 24.33
C ARG A 192 12.54 -5.28 24.72
N SER A 193 11.73 -5.74 23.77
CA SER A 193 10.29 -5.92 23.91
C SER A 193 9.86 -7.09 23.01
N PRO A 194 9.98 -8.34 23.49
CA PRO A 194 9.62 -9.53 22.70
C PRO A 194 8.18 -9.52 22.19
N ASP A 195 7.26 -8.97 23.00
CA ASP A 195 5.83 -8.88 22.69
C ASP A 195 5.46 -7.62 21.90
N TYR A 196 6.43 -6.93 21.29
CA TYR A 196 6.16 -5.72 20.54
C TYR A 196 5.30 -6.01 19.30
N GLU A 197 4.34 -5.13 19.02
CA GLU A 197 3.32 -5.39 18.02
C GLU A 197 3.90 -5.52 16.59
N PRO A 198 3.75 -6.68 15.92
CA PRO A 198 4.40 -6.93 14.63
C PRO A 198 3.99 -5.97 13.52
N HIS A 199 2.74 -5.50 13.56
CA HIS A 199 2.21 -4.58 12.55
C HIS A 199 2.87 -3.20 12.63
N LEU A 200 3.27 -2.72 13.82
CA LEU A 200 4.01 -1.47 13.97
C LEU A 200 5.42 -1.59 13.38
N ILE A 201 6.10 -2.72 13.60
CA ILE A 201 7.42 -2.99 13.01
C ILE A 201 7.32 -2.96 11.47
N ALA A 202 6.31 -3.63 10.92
CA ALA A 202 6.08 -3.68 9.47
C ALA A 202 5.69 -2.31 8.91
N ALA A 203 4.86 -1.54 9.61
CA ALA A 203 4.48 -0.19 9.21
C ALA A 203 5.70 0.74 9.08
N ASN A 204 6.62 0.68 10.05
CA ASN A 204 7.85 1.47 10.02
C ASN A 204 8.72 1.13 8.81
N ALA A 205 8.87 -0.17 8.53
CA ALA A 205 9.57 -0.63 7.33
C ALA A 205 8.90 -0.10 6.06
N GLY A 206 7.57 -0.21 5.96
CA GLY A 206 6.77 0.30 4.85
C GLY A 206 6.93 1.80 4.61
N ILE A 207 6.81 2.64 5.64
CA ILE A 207 6.95 4.10 5.51
C ILE A 207 8.35 4.48 5.03
N ILE A 208 9.38 3.85 5.60
CA ILE A 208 10.78 4.07 5.19
C ILE A 208 10.95 3.67 3.72
N LEU A 209 10.46 2.50 3.34
CA LEU A 209 10.55 1.97 1.98
C LEU A 209 9.91 2.91 0.97
N HIS A 210 8.63 3.26 1.16
CA HIS A 210 7.90 4.11 0.22
C HIS A 210 8.47 5.54 0.12
N SER A 211 9.02 6.06 1.23
CA SER A 211 9.75 7.34 1.20
C SER A 211 11.06 7.25 0.42
N MET A 212 11.75 6.11 0.53
CA MET A 212 13.01 5.86 -0.16
C MET A 212 12.84 5.67 -1.68
N ILE A 213 11.80 4.93 -2.08
CA ILE A 213 11.53 4.58 -3.49
C ILE A 213 10.55 5.54 -4.17
N SER A 214 10.14 6.62 -3.50
CA SER A 214 9.28 7.64 -4.08
C SER A 214 9.84 8.14 -5.42
N GLY A 215 9.01 8.09 -6.47
CA GLY A 215 9.36 8.49 -7.83
C GLY A 215 10.08 7.41 -8.67
N TRP A 216 10.21 6.19 -8.17
CA TRP A 216 10.71 5.06 -8.95
C TRP A 216 9.63 4.56 -9.93
N ASP A 217 10.06 4.05 -11.08
CA ASP A 217 9.14 3.52 -12.09
C ASP A 217 8.64 2.09 -11.74
N LYS A 218 7.70 1.58 -12.56
CA LYS A 218 7.15 0.23 -12.38
C LYS A 218 8.23 -0.85 -12.42
N ARG A 219 9.24 -0.74 -13.28
CA ARG A 219 10.27 -1.78 -13.45
C ARG A 219 11.16 -1.87 -12.21
N GLU A 220 11.54 -0.73 -11.64
CA GLU A 220 12.27 -0.72 -10.38
C GLU A 220 11.41 -1.21 -9.22
N CYS A 221 10.14 -0.79 -9.14
CA CYS A 221 9.21 -1.27 -8.11
C CYS A 221 8.95 -2.78 -8.19
N THR A 222 8.92 -3.37 -9.39
CA THR A 222 8.86 -4.84 -9.53
C THR A 222 10.09 -5.51 -8.94
N LYS A 223 11.30 -4.94 -9.11
CA LYS A 223 12.51 -5.48 -8.45
C LYS A 223 12.44 -5.36 -6.93
N VAL A 224 11.88 -4.25 -6.43
CA VAL A 224 11.63 -4.06 -4.99
C VAL A 224 10.74 -5.19 -4.48
N TYR A 225 9.61 -5.43 -5.13
CA TYR A 225 8.68 -6.51 -4.79
C TYR A 225 9.39 -7.86 -4.76
N SER A 226 10.08 -8.25 -5.84
CA SER A 226 10.76 -9.55 -5.92
C SER A 226 11.79 -9.75 -4.80
N LEU A 227 12.62 -8.74 -4.52
CA LEU A 227 13.65 -8.84 -3.48
C LEU A 227 13.04 -8.91 -2.07
N LEU A 228 12.01 -8.11 -1.78
CA LEU A 228 11.34 -8.15 -0.48
C LEU A 228 10.57 -9.44 -0.27
N CYS A 229 9.94 -9.99 -1.32
CA CYS A 229 9.32 -11.31 -1.26
C CYS A 229 10.35 -12.40 -1.01
N GLN A 230 11.52 -12.34 -1.64
CA GLN A 230 12.61 -13.29 -1.41
C GLN A 230 13.13 -13.22 0.02
N TRP A 231 13.42 -12.02 0.54
CA TRP A 231 13.99 -11.85 1.89
C TRP A 231 13.03 -12.22 3.02
N ASN A 232 11.72 -12.04 2.82
CA ASN A 232 10.71 -12.33 3.83
C ASN A 232 9.94 -13.64 3.56
N ASN A 233 10.39 -14.44 2.57
CA ASN A 233 9.77 -15.70 2.17
C ASN A 233 8.28 -15.60 1.81
N ILE A 234 7.83 -14.45 1.32
CA ILE A 234 6.41 -14.15 1.07
C ILE A 234 5.82 -15.09 0.02
N GLY A 235 6.58 -15.39 -1.05
CA GLY A 235 6.09 -16.23 -2.16
C GLY A 235 5.73 -17.64 -1.70
N SER A 236 6.60 -18.32 -0.94
CA SER A 236 6.28 -19.66 -0.45
C SER A 236 5.17 -19.66 0.60
N THR A 237 5.15 -18.65 1.47
CA THR A 237 4.10 -18.53 2.50
C THR A 237 2.75 -18.25 1.84
N LEU A 238 2.70 -17.44 0.78
CA LEU A 238 1.50 -17.20 -0.01
C LEU A 238 1.05 -18.48 -0.71
N ALA A 239 1.97 -19.20 -1.36
CA ALA A 239 1.64 -20.46 -2.02
C ALA A 239 1.12 -21.52 -1.04
N ASP A 240 1.63 -21.56 0.20
CA ASP A 240 1.11 -22.43 1.25
C ASP A 240 -0.30 -21.99 1.70
N TYR A 241 -0.50 -20.69 1.94
CA TYR A 241 -1.82 -20.15 2.29
C TYR A 241 -2.89 -20.47 1.24
N LEU A 242 -2.60 -20.26 -0.05
CA LEU A 242 -3.56 -20.47 -1.13
C LEU A 242 -4.01 -21.94 -1.27
N LYS A 243 -3.12 -22.89 -0.97
CA LYS A 243 -3.43 -24.33 -0.99
C LYS A 243 -4.34 -24.79 0.14
N ASN A 244 -4.38 -24.04 1.24
CA ASN A 244 -5.16 -24.39 2.41
C ASN A 244 -6.53 -23.66 2.40
N PRO A 245 -7.53 -24.18 3.14
CA PRO A 245 -8.74 -23.42 3.44
C PRO A 245 -8.42 -22.15 4.23
N ILE A 246 -9.25 -21.12 4.05
CA ILE A 246 -9.22 -19.92 4.88
C ILE A 246 -9.42 -20.32 6.35
N SER A 247 -8.91 -19.50 7.28
CA SER A 247 -9.02 -19.66 8.74
C SER A 247 -8.30 -20.87 9.33
N THR A 248 -7.41 -21.51 8.56
CA THR A 248 -6.68 -22.70 9.03
C THR A 248 -5.39 -22.34 9.78
N ASN A 249 -4.70 -21.26 9.39
CA ASN A 249 -3.42 -20.88 10.00
C ASN A 249 -3.33 -19.37 10.24
N ALA A 250 -3.86 -18.94 11.38
CA ALA A 250 -3.93 -17.54 11.78
C ALA A 250 -2.56 -16.84 11.79
N ASN A 251 -1.47 -17.56 12.11
CA ASN A 251 -0.12 -16.98 12.14
C ASN A 251 0.40 -16.65 10.73
N VAL A 252 0.20 -17.58 9.79
CA VAL A 252 0.55 -17.40 8.37
C VAL A 252 -0.28 -16.27 7.77
N GLU A 253 -1.60 -16.30 7.98
CA GLU A 253 -2.54 -15.29 7.48
C GLU A 253 -2.17 -13.89 7.99
N ARG A 254 -1.99 -13.76 9.30
CA ARG A 254 -1.58 -12.50 9.92
C ARG A 254 -0.25 -12.00 9.36
N SER A 255 0.74 -12.88 9.24
CA SER A 255 2.07 -12.51 8.74
C SER A 255 2.01 -12.02 7.30
N LEU A 256 1.34 -12.78 6.42
CA LEU A 256 1.16 -12.41 5.01
C LEU A 256 0.45 -11.07 4.88
N ARG A 257 -0.68 -10.91 5.59
CA ARG A 257 -1.44 -9.66 5.56
C ARG A 257 -0.57 -8.49 5.98
N ILE A 258 0.14 -8.60 7.11
CA ILE A 258 0.99 -7.53 7.63
C ILE A 258 2.07 -7.15 6.62
N TYR A 259 2.78 -8.14 6.05
CA TYR A 259 3.83 -7.86 5.08
C TYR A 259 3.28 -7.26 3.79
N LEU A 260 2.25 -7.86 3.19
CA LEU A 260 1.70 -7.39 1.92
C LEU A 260 1.06 -6.01 2.04
N ARG A 261 0.30 -5.75 3.10
CA ARG A 261 -0.31 -4.44 3.34
C ARG A 261 0.75 -3.40 3.67
N SER A 262 1.61 -3.67 4.66
CA SER A 262 2.56 -2.66 5.16
C SER A 262 3.70 -2.38 4.18
N LEU A 263 4.23 -3.37 3.47
CA LEU A 263 5.36 -3.16 2.57
C LEU A 263 4.96 -2.62 1.19
N PHE A 264 3.71 -2.85 0.74
CA PHE A 264 3.35 -2.57 -0.65
C PHE A 264 2.12 -1.68 -0.84
N LEU A 265 1.12 -1.74 0.05
CA LEU A 265 -0.21 -1.16 -0.22
C LEU A 265 -0.57 0.05 0.65
N ASP A 266 -0.29 0.00 1.95
CA ASP A 266 -0.77 0.99 2.92
C ASP A 266 -0.08 2.35 2.82
N PHE A 267 1.22 2.35 2.55
CA PHE A 267 2.02 3.57 2.49
C PHE A 267 2.40 3.98 1.07
N ALA A 268 1.87 3.27 0.06
CA ALA A 268 1.95 3.71 -1.32
C ALA A 268 1.32 5.09 -1.48
N ALA A 269 1.96 5.96 -2.24
CA ALA A 269 1.37 7.24 -2.61
C ALA A 269 0.09 6.99 -3.44
N PRO A 270 -0.95 7.84 -3.33
CA PRO A 270 -2.19 7.64 -4.09
C PRO A 270 -1.98 7.48 -5.60
N CYS A 271 -1.02 8.21 -6.18
CA CYS A 271 -0.65 8.11 -7.60
C CYS A 271 0.01 6.77 -7.98
N ASP A 272 0.65 6.09 -7.01
CA ASP A 272 1.39 4.84 -7.23
C ASP A 272 0.57 3.61 -6.85
N ARG A 273 -0.59 3.79 -6.19
CA ARG A 273 -1.41 2.70 -5.65
C ARG A 273 -1.83 1.69 -6.72
N SER A 274 -2.26 2.15 -7.90
CA SER A 274 -2.65 1.28 -9.01
C SER A 274 -1.48 0.45 -9.54
N MET A 275 -0.27 1.03 -9.57
CA MET A 275 0.94 0.31 -9.94
C MET A 275 1.26 -0.80 -8.92
N TRP A 276 1.19 -0.50 -7.62
CA TRP A 276 1.46 -1.47 -6.56
C TRP A 276 0.43 -2.60 -6.52
N ILE A 277 -0.86 -2.29 -6.67
CA ILE A 277 -1.91 -3.30 -6.85
C ILE A 277 -1.55 -4.21 -8.02
N GLY A 278 -1.22 -3.64 -9.18
CA GLY A 278 -0.80 -4.39 -10.35
C GLY A 278 0.59 -5.04 -10.29
N ILE A 279 1.32 -4.93 -9.17
CA ILE A 279 2.55 -5.69 -8.90
C ILE A 279 2.24 -6.82 -7.92
N VAL A 280 1.53 -6.52 -6.82
CA VAL A 280 1.16 -7.50 -5.78
C VAL A 280 0.26 -8.59 -6.33
N PHE A 281 -0.72 -8.24 -7.18
CA PHE A 281 -1.67 -9.18 -7.77
C PHE A 281 -1.23 -9.72 -9.14
N ASP A 282 -0.01 -9.40 -9.58
CA ASP A 282 0.60 -9.96 -10.80
C ASP A 282 1.73 -10.92 -10.41
N CYS A 283 1.42 -11.86 -9.50
CA CYS A 283 2.37 -12.84 -9.00
C CYS A 283 2.05 -14.27 -9.48
N PRO A 284 3.07 -15.15 -9.60
CA PRO A 284 2.89 -16.50 -10.12
C PRO A 284 2.00 -17.40 -9.26
N GLU A 285 1.85 -17.08 -7.97
CA GLU A 285 1.09 -17.90 -7.04
C GLU A 285 -0.42 -17.81 -7.27
N LEU A 286 -0.92 -16.73 -7.88
CA LEU A 286 -2.35 -16.55 -8.18
C LEU A 286 -2.68 -17.21 -9.51
N SER A 287 -3.23 -18.43 -9.46
CA SER A 287 -3.49 -19.24 -10.65
C SER A 287 -4.89 -19.04 -11.21
N ASP A 288 -5.87 -18.77 -10.35
CA ASP A 288 -7.28 -18.63 -10.73
C ASP A 288 -8.02 -17.51 -9.96
N HIS A 289 -9.33 -17.42 -10.17
CA HIS A 289 -10.20 -16.43 -9.52
C HIS A 289 -10.43 -16.71 -8.03
N GLN A 290 -10.29 -17.96 -7.56
CA GLN A 290 -10.43 -18.30 -6.15
C GLN A 290 -9.19 -17.86 -5.37
N ASP A 291 -8.01 -18.07 -5.91
CA ASP A 291 -6.76 -17.58 -5.32
C ASP A 291 -6.78 -16.05 -5.16
N LEU A 292 -7.26 -15.35 -6.20
CA LEU A 292 -7.45 -13.90 -6.15
C LEU A 292 -8.43 -13.49 -5.05
N ALA A 293 -9.58 -14.17 -4.96
CA ALA A 293 -10.57 -13.92 -3.91
C ALA A 293 -9.98 -14.14 -2.51
N LYS A 294 -9.31 -15.29 -2.26
CA LYS A 294 -8.64 -15.58 -0.99
C LYS A 294 -7.67 -14.47 -0.60
N LEU A 295 -6.81 -14.03 -1.52
CA LEU A 295 -5.85 -12.96 -1.24
C LEU A 295 -6.53 -11.62 -0.96
N LEU A 296 -7.58 -11.27 -1.70
CA LEU A 296 -8.35 -10.05 -1.45
C LEU A 296 -8.97 -10.05 -0.05
N LEU A 297 -9.59 -11.15 0.35
CA LEU A 297 -10.18 -11.29 1.68
C LEU A 297 -9.12 -11.24 2.78
N LEU A 298 -8.00 -11.95 2.60
CA LEU A 298 -6.87 -11.90 3.53
C LEU A 298 -6.40 -10.47 3.81
N LEU A 299 -6.34 -9.64 2.77
CA LEU A 299 -5.83 -8.27 2.85
C LEU A 299 -6.82 -7.29 3.48
N TYR A 300 -8.13 -7.52 3.35
CA TYR A 300 -9.15 -6.53 3.66
C TYR A 300 -10.21 -6.94 4.69
N ALA A 301 -10.27 -8.22 5.10
CA ALA A 301 -11.10 -8.65 6.22
C ALA A 301 -10.78 -7.84 7.50
N PRO A 302 -11.71 -7.60 8.42
CA PRO A 302 -11.42 -6.84 9.63
C PRO A 302 -10.51 -7.63 10.60
N LEU A 303 -9.90 -6.91 11.54
CA LEU A 303 -8.99 -7.49 12.54
C LEU A 303 -9.55 -7.33 13.96
N GLN A 304 -9.35 -8.36 14.79
CA GLN A 304 -9.58 -8.31 16.23
C GLN A 304 -8.50 -7.47 16.93
N PRO A 305 -8.78 -6.98 18.16
CA PRO A 305 -7.75 -6.52 19.08
C PRO A 305 -6.65 -7.57 19.21
N GLY A 306 -5.40 -7.16 18.98
CA GLY A 306 -4.28 -8.08 18.95
C GLY A 306 -3.97 -8.65 17.56
N GLY A 307 -4.72 -8.35 16.50
CA GLY A 307 -4.32 -8.51 15.10
C GLY A 307 -4.66 -9.84 14.42
N ALA A 308 -5.53 -10.66 15.01
CA ALA A 308 -6.11 -11.82 14.33
C ALA A 308 -7.19 -11.37 13.34
N ILE A 309 -7.40 -12.12 12.26
CA ILE A 309 -8.45 -11.82 11.26
C ILE A 309 -9.81 -12.30 11.77
N ILE A 310 -10.84 -11.47 11.61
CA ILE A 310 -12.23 -11.82 11.88
C ILE A 310 -12.81 -12.41 10.60
N TRP A 311 -12.80 -13.73 10.48
CA TRP A 311 -13.35 -14.43 9.31
C TRP A 311 -14.88 -14.50 9.34
N ASP A 312 -15.46 -14.61 10.53
CA ASP A 312 -16.91 -14.62 10.80
C ASP A 312 -17.60 -13.30 10.39
N PHE A 313 -16.82 -12.25 10.12
CA PHE A 313 -17.28 -10.98 9.56
C PHE A 313 -18.15 -11.14 8.31
N PHE A 314 -17.88 -12.18 7.52
CA PHE A 314 -18.61 -12.43 6.29
C PHE A 314 -19.79 -13.38 6.46
N GLU A 315 -20.07 -13.85 7.68
CA GLU A 315 -21.11 -14.85 7.98
C GLU A 315 -22.29 -14.27 8.76
N GLU A 316 -22.05 -13.21 9.54
CA GLU A 316 -23.08 -12.56 10.38
C GLU A 316 -23.72 -11.35 9.67
N ASP A 317 -25.01 -11.10 9.93
CA ASP A 317 -25.70 -9.85 9.59
C ASP A 317 -25.18 -8.71 10.47
N MET A 318 -23.96 -8.27 10.18
CA MET A 318 -23.29 -7.20 10.91
C MET A 318 -23.77 -5.83 10.42
N GLU A 319 -23.81 -4.86 11.33
CA GLU A 319 -24.11 -3.48 10.98
C GLU A 319 -23.08 -2.94 9.97
N PHE A 320 -23.58 -2.60 8.78
CA PHE A 320 -22.78 -2.12 7.67
C PHE A 320 -21.84 -0.97 8.05
N ALA A 321 -22.32 -0.02 8.87
CA ALA A 321 -21.58 1.16 9.32
C ALA A 321 -20.28 0.82 10.06
N SER A 322 -20.19 -0.37 10.67
CA SER A 322 -19.01 -0.81 11.42
C SER A 322 -17.83 -1.19 10.51
N TYR A 323 -18.08 -1.51 9.23
CA TYR A 323 -17.08 -2.10 8.33
C TYR A 323 -17.03 -1.49 6.93
N THR A 324 -17.62 -0.31 6.76
CA THR A 324 -17.66 0.43 5.50
C THR A 324 -16.28 0.61 4.85
N GLU A 325 -15.25 0.92 5.63
CA GLU A 325 -13.91 1.17 5.09
C GLU A 325 -13.26 -0.10 4.52
N GLN A 326 -13.52 -1.26 5.13
CA GLN A 326 -13.04 -2.56 4.67
C GLN A 326 -13.65 -2.90 3.30
N TYR A 327 -14.98 -2.75 3.16
CA TYR A 327 -15.67 -2.94 1.89
C TYR A 327 -15.18 -1.96 0.81
N LYS A 328 -14.98 -0.69 1.17
CA LYS A 328 -14.45 0.33 0.26
C LYS A 328 -13.05 -0.02 -0.23
N MET A 329 -12.13 -0.38 0.67
CA MET A 329 -10.77 -0.74 0.30
C MET A 329 -10.70 -2.02 -0.56
N LEU A 330 -11.57 -2.99 -0.26
CA LEU A 330 -11.75 -4.20 -1.07
C LEU A 330 -12.24 -3.86 -2.48
N ALA A 331 -13.28 -3.05 -2.59
CA ALA A 331 -13.85 -2.56 -3.84
C ALA A 331 -12.84 -1.76 -4.68
N GLU A 332 -12.14 -0.79 -4.08
CA GLU A 332 -11.08 -0.01 -4.71
C GLU A 332 -9.98 -0.89 -5.29
N THR A 333 -9.60 -1.92 -4.54
CA THR A 333 -8.54 -2.84 -4.97
C THR A 333 -9.01 -3.74 -6.09
N LEU A 334 -10.21 -4.32 -5.98
CA LEU A 334 -10.79 -5.15 -7.03
C LEU A 334 -10.94 -4.37 -8.33
N ALA A 335 -11.49 -3.14 -8.28
CA ALA A 335 -11.58 -2.27 -9.43
C ALA A 335 -10.19 -1.96 -10.01
N GLY A 336 -9.19 -1.73 -9.15
CA GLY A 336 -7.80 -1.55 -9.54
C GLY A 336 -7.15 -2.77 -10.21
N ILE A 337 -7.69 -3.98 -10.04
CA ILE A 337 -7.23 -5.24 -10.66
C ILE A 337 -7.97 -5.54 -11.97
N ILE A 338 -9.29 -5.34 -11.98
CA ILE A 338 -10.17 -5.71 -13.09
C ILE A 338 -10.21 -4.64 -14.20
N THR A 339 -10.12 -3.37 -13.82
CA THR A 339 -10.23 -2.21 -14.73
C THR A 339 -8.92 -1.75 -15.41
N PRO A 340 -7.69 -2.04 -14.93
CA PRO A 340 -6.49 -1.43 -15.49
C PRO A 340 -6.24 -1.87 -16.93
N ALA A 341 -5.71 -0.94 -17.74
CA ALA A 341 -5.51 -1.05 -19.20
C ALA A 341 -4.57 -2.18 -19.71
N ARG A 342 -4.11 -3.09 -18.85
CA ARG A 342 -3.07 -4.10 -19.19
C ARG A 342 -3.54 -5.55 -19.11
N LYS A 343 -4.61 -5.86 -18.37
CA LYS A 343 -5.25 -7.19 -18.36
C LYS A 343 -6.74 -6.97 -18.60
N TYR A 344 -7.19 -7.26 -19.82
CA TYR A 344 -8.61 -7.22 -20.14
C TYR A 344 -9.26 -8.44 -19.51
N TYR A 345 -9.88 -8.27 -18.34
CA TYR A 345 -10.78 -9.28 -17.79
C TYR A 345 -12.01 -9.40 -18.70
N SER A 346 -12.34 -10.62 -19.10
CA SER A 346 -13.59 -10.87 -19.80
C SER A 346 -14.77 -10.67 -18.85
N PRO A 347 -15.99 -10.38 -19.36
CA PRO A 347 -17.18 -10.27 -18.52
C PRO A 347 -17.39 -11.48 -17.61
N GLN A 348 -17.11 -12.69 -18.11
CA GLN A 348 -17.21 -13.92 -17.32
C GLN A 348 -16.16 -13.97 -16.20
N GLN A 349 -14.92 -13.60 -16.47
CA GLN A 349 -13.88 -13.59 -15.42
C GLN A 349 -14.19 -12.60 -14.30
N VAL A 350 -14.83 -11.46 -14.63
CA VAL A 350 -15.32 -10.53 -13.62
C VAL A 350 -16.38 -11.18 -12.73
N VAL A 351 -17.33 -11.89 -13.35
CA VAL A 351 -18.36 -12.65 -12.62
C VAL A 351 -17.71 -13.70 -11.72
N ASP A 352 -16.81 -14.53 -12.25
CA ASP A 352 -16.18 -15.63 -11.52
C ASP A 352 -15.42 -15.13 -10.27
N VAL A 353 -14.71 -14.00 -10.39
CA VAL A 353 -13.99 -13.37 -9.26
C VAL A 353 -14.96 -12.88 -8.21
N ILE A 354 -16.03 -12.18 -8.58
CA ILE A 354 -17.01 -11.67 -7.62
C ILE A 354 -17.75 -12.83 -6.95
N GLN A 355 -18.17 -13.86 -7.69
CA GLN A 355 -18.79 -15.07 -7.14
C GLN A 355 -17.88 -15.78 -6.14
N SER A 356 -16.59 -15.90 -6.48
CA SER A 356 -15.61 -16.54 -5.60
C SER A 356 -15.38 -15.74 -4.33
N LEU A 357 -15.37 -14.42 -4.43
CA LEU A 357 -15.20 -13.51 -3.30
C LEU A 357 -16.41 -13.58 -2.35
N THR A 358 -17.63 -13.54 -2.89
CA THR A 358 -18.86 -13.64 -2.08
C THR A 358 -19.19 -15.07 -1.64
N GLY A 359 -18.44 -16.06 -2.12
CA GLY A 359 -18.58 -17.47 -1.76
C GLY A 359 -17.56 -17.98 -0.75
N LEU A 360 -16.65 -17.11 -0.28
CA LEU A 360 -15.54 -17.47 0.63
C LEU A 360 -15.51 -16.55 1.88
N PRO A 361 -15.13 -17.06 3.06
CA PRO A 361 -14.84 -18.46 3.38
C PRO A 361 -16.09 -19.36 3.31
N THR A 362 -17.26 -18.76 3.50
CA THR A 362 -18.58 -19.33 3.30
C THR A 362 -19.41 -18.38 2.42
N LEU A 363 -20.64 -18.78 2.08
CA LEU A 363 -21.54 -17.93 1.30
C LEU A 363 -21.92 -16.69 2.12
N TRP A 364 -21.62 -15.52 1.57
CA TRP A 364 -21.94 -14.25 2.23
C TRP A 364 -23.45 -14.05 2.34
N PRO A 365 -23.95 -13.48 3.45
CA PRO A 365 -25.28 -12.91 3.51
C PRO A 365 -25.48 -11.89 2.39
N THR A 366 -26.70 -11.81 1.87
CA THR A 366 -27.08 -10.87 0.81
C THR A 366 -26.84 -9.42 1.21
N ARG A 367 -26.95 -9.09 2.51
CA ARG A 367 -26.59 -7.80 3.08
C ARG A 367 -25.10 -7.47 2.94
N SER A 368 -24.21 -8.40 3.26
CA SER A 368 -22.76 -8.26 3.09
C SER A 368 -22.34 -8.18 1.62
N ALA A 369 -23.00 -8.95 0.75
CA ALA A 369 -22.79 -8.86 -0.69
C ALA A 369 -23.26 -7.50 -1.24
N ALA A 370 -24.43 -7.02 -0.83
CA ALA A 370 -24.97 -5.71 -1.17
C ALA A 370 -24.05 -4.56 -0.76
N ALA A 371 -23.56 -4.58 0.49
CA ALA A 371 -22.57 -3.65 1.02
C ALA A 371 -21.34 -3.52 0.12
N PHE A 372 -20.74 -4.66 -0.22
CA PHE A 372 -19.58 -4.71 -1.09
C PHE A 372 -19.89 -4.23 -2.52
N LEU A 373 -20.99 -4.68 -3.12
CA LEU A 373 -21.39 -4.31 -4.48
C LEU A 373 -21.72 -2.82 -4.61
N LEU A 374 -22.30 -2.23 -3.56
CA LEU A 374 -22.50 -0.79 -3.46
C LEU A 374 -21.16 -0.04 -3.48
N CYS A 375 -20.19 -0.44 -2.64
CA CYS A 375 -18.85 0.13 -2.66
C CYS A 375 -18.18 -0.05 -4.02
N LEU A 376 -18.31 -1.22 -4.64
CA LEU A 376 -17.74 -1.53 -5.96
C LEU A 376 -18.31 -0.62 -7.04
N HIS A 377 -19.62 -0.43 -7.09
CA HIS A 377 -20.27 0.46 -8.05
C HIS A 377 -19.79 1.91 -7.90
N CYS A 378 -19.67 2.39 -6.67
CA CYS A 378 -19.20 3.75 -6.37
C CYS A 378 -17.75 4.00 -6.85
N VAL A 379 -16.92 2.95 -6.89
CA VAL A 379 -15.56 3.02 -7.43
C VAL A 379 -15.56 2.84 -8.95
N ASP A 380 -16.19 1.77 -9.45
CA ASP A 380 -16.40 1.49 -10.86
C ASP A 380 -17.72 0.72 -11.08
N SER A 381 -18.63 1.36 -11.81
CA SER A 381 -19.91 0.75 -12.17
C SER A 381 -19.81 -0.47 -13.10
N LYS A 382 -18.73 -0.64 -13.87
CA LYS A 382 -18.66 -1.70 -14.91
C LYS A 382 -18.60 -3.12 -14.32
N PRO A 383 -17.74 -3.44 -13.33
CA PRO A 383 -17.76 -4.75 -12.70
C PRO A 383 -19.10 -5.07 -12.05
N PHE A 384 -19.69 -4.09 -11.37
CA PHE A 384 -21.04 -4.21 -10.80
C PHE A 384 -22.08 -4.56 -11.86
N ILE A 385 -22.19 -3.78 -12.93
CA ILE A 385 -23.16 -4.00 -14.02
C ILE A 385 -22.98 -5.40 -14.63
N THR A 386 -21.73 -5.81 -14.81
CA THR A 386 -21.39 -7.11 -15.40
C THR A 386 -21.85 -8.26 -14.52
N TYR A 387 -21.56 -8.19 -13.22
CA TYR A 387 -21.99 -9.18 -12.25
C TYR A 387 -23.50 -9.19 -12.05
N PHE A 388 -24.11 -8.01 -11.99
CA PHE A 388 -25.54 -7.87 -11.75
C PHE A 388 -26.36 -8.43 -12.92
N LYS A 389 -25.92 -8.25 -14.17
CA LYS A 389 -26.51 -8.92 -15.35
C LYS A 389 -26.46 -10.45 -15.27
N HIS A 390 -25.42 -11.00 -14.64
CA HIS A 390 -25.32 -12.43 -14.42
C HIS A 390 -26.31 -12.89 -13.34
N LEU A 391 -26.43 -12.16 -12.23
CA LEU A 391 -27.42 -12.44 -11.19
C LEU A 391 -28.85 -12.33 -11.71
N SER A 392 -29.14 -11.37 -12.59
CA SER A 392 -30.47 -11.21 -13.16
C SER A 392 -30.81 -12.19 -14.28
N SER A 393 -29.99 -13.21 -14.52
CA SER A 393 -30.39 -14.34 -15.33
C SER A 393 -31.41 -15.20 -14.58
N ASN A 394 -32.35 -15.83 -15.28
CA ASN A 394 -33.50 -16.53 -14.66
C ASN A 394 -33.15 -17.51 -13.54
N SER A 395 -31.95 -18.10 -13.52
CA SER A 395 -31.51 -19.04 -12.48
C SER A 395 -31.14 -18.38 -11.14
N HIS A 396 -30.90 -17.07 -11.11
CA HIS A 396 -30.40 -16.35 -9.93
C HIS A 396 -31.23 -15.10 -9.59
N MET A 397 -32.39 -14.93 -10.22
CA MET A 397 -33.22 -13.73 -10.12
C MET A 397 -33.61 -13.37 -8.67
N GLY A 398 -33.97 -14.36 -7.85
CA GLY A 398 -34.30 -14.11 -6.43
C GLY A 398 -33.15 -13.47 -5.65
N MET A 399 -31.91 -13.90 -5.90
CA MET A 399 -30.72 -13.31 -5.27
C MET A 399 -30.47 -11.87 -5.77
N ALA A 400 -30.73 -11.60 -7.06
CA ALA A 400 -30.59 -10.26 -7.62
C ALA A 400 -31.53 -9.25 -6.95
N ILE A 401 -32.76 -9.68 -6.66
CA ILE A 401 -33.79 -8.89 -5.97
C ILE A 401 -33.33 -8.62 -4.53
N GLU A 402 -33.00 -9.66 -3.78
CA GLU A 402 -32.61 -9.55 -2.37
C GLU A 402 -31.35 -8.69 -2.17
N VAL A 403 -30.37 -8.80 -3.08
CA VAL A 403 -29.18 -7.93 -3.06
C VAL A 403 -29.57 -6.48 -3.34
N LEU A 404 -30.46 -6.20 -4.30
CA LEU A 404 -30.89 -4.83 -4.56
C LEU A 404 -31.62 -4.22 -3.38
N SER A 405 -32.59 -4.95 -2.83
CA SER A 405 -33.31 -4.63 -1.60
C SER A 405 -32.36 -4.20 -0.48
N ASN A 406 -31.34 -5.01 -0.19
CA ASN A 406 -30.31 -4.68 0.79
C ASN A 406 -29.47 -3.45 0.42
N ILE A 407 -29.16 -3.22 -0.87
CA ILE A 407 -28.47 -2.00 -1.31
C ILE A 407 -29.30 -0.76 -0.98
N PHE A 408 -30.62 -0.78 -1.16
CA PHE A 408 -31.50 0.33 -0.76
C PHE A 408 -31.45 0.58 0.74
N TYR A 409 -31.60 -0.49 1.52
CA TYR A 409 -31.55 -0.42 2.97
C TYR A 409 -30.23 0.22 3.43
N ILE A 410 -29.09 -0.31 2.98
CA ILE A 410 -27.76 0.18 3.35
C ILE A 410 -27.52 1.61 2.86
N ALA A 411 -27.98 1.95 1.65
CA ALA A 411 -27.86 3.31 1.14
C ALA A 411 -28.58 4.33 2.04
N SER A 412 -29.71 3.95 2.65
CA SER A 412 -30.39 4.80 3.62
C SER A 412 -29.60 4.98 4.92
N GLU A 413 -29.02 3.89 5.47
CA GLU A 413 -28.15 3.95 6.65
C GLU A 413 -26.95 4.89 6.42
N PHE A 414 -26.35 4.85 5.23
CA PHE A 414 -25.24 5.72 4.83
C PHE A 414 -25.60 7.20 4.77
N ILE A 415 -26.79 7.50 4.25
CA ILE A 415 -27.28 8.88 4.14
C ILE A 415 -27.52 9.45 5.54
N SER A 416 -27.94 8.61 6.50
CA SER A 416 -28.20 8.98 7.89
C SER A 416 -26.95 9.03 8.78
N ALA A 417 -25.93 8.19 8.54
CA ALA A 417 -24.83 7.96 9.48
C ALA A 417 -23.68 9.00 9.47
N GLU A 418 -23.61 9.96 8.53
CA GLU A 418 -22.50 10.93 8.49
C GLU A 418 -22.89 12.38 8.85
N PRO A 419 -22.44 12.93 10.00
CA PRO A 419 -22.48 14.36 10.25
C PRO A 419 -21.37 15.09 9.49
N LEU A 420 -21.75 15.88 8.48
CA LEU A 420 -21.14 17.17 8.10
C LEU A 420 -19.59 17.27 8.15
N VAL A 421 -18.82 16.46 7.41
CA VAL A 421 -17.42 16.82 7.07
C VAL A 421 -17.01 16.41 5.64
N ILE A 422 -17.09 17.39 4.74
CA ILE A 422 -16.21 17.68 3.58
C ILE A 422 -16.34 16.80 2.31
N TYR A 423 -17.08 17.37 1.34
CA TYR A 423 -16.88 17.31 -0.13
C TYR A 423 -17.02 15.97 -0.89
N ASP A 424 -18.16 15.25 -0.81
CA ASP A 424 -18.74 14.62 -2.03
C ASP A 424 -20.15 13.98 -1.90
N ASN A 425 -20.96 14.26 -0.87
CA ASN A 425 -22.25 13.58 -0.67
C ASN A 425 -23.18 13.60 -1.89
N ARG A 426 -23.12 14.65 -2.72
CA ARG A 426 -23.89 14.72 -3.98
C ARG A 426 -23.40 13.73 -5.06
N LYS A 427 -22.10 13.44 -5.15
CA LYS A 427 -21.59 12.44 -6.10
C LYS A 427 -21.90 11.03 -5.61
N PHE A 428 -21.80 10.78 -4.32
CA PHE A 428 -22.15 9.48 -3.73
C PHE A 428 -23.64 9.18 -3.89
N TYR A 429 -24.50 10.13 -3.52
CA TYR A 429 -25.95 10.02 -3.72
C TYR A 429 -26.31 9.79 -5.21
N ARG A 430 -25.70 10.54 -6.14
CA ARG A 430 -25.83 10.27 -7.58
C ARG A 430 -25.31 8.88 -7.97
N SER A 431 -24.30 8.36 -7.29
CA SER A 431 -23.79 7.01 -7.52
C SER A 431 -24.80 5.96 -7.11
N VAL A 432 -25.43 6.09 -5.94
CA VAL A 432 -26.53 5.21 -5.49
C VAL A 432 -27.68 5.25 -6.50
N LEU A 433 -28.13 6.44 -6.92
CA LEU A 433 -29.18 6.57 -7.95
C LEU A 433 -28.79 5.93 -9.28
N ASN A 434 -27.55 6.13 -9.72
CA ASN A 434 -27.02 5.50 -10.93
C ASN A 434 -26.88 3.98 -10.76
N LEU A 435 -26.60 3.48 -9.56
CA LEU A 435 -26.55 2.05 -9.25
C LEU A 435 -27.91 1.44 -9.46
N ILE A 436 -28.92 2.02 -8.82
CA ILE A 436 -30.32 1.59 -8.91
C ILE A 436 -30.77 1.59 -10.36
N ARG A 437 -30.53 2.71 -11.06
CA ARG A 437 -30.84 2.83 -12.48
C ARG A 437 -30.11 1.77 -13.30
N ASN A 438 -28.83 1.55 -13.07
CA ASN A 438 -28.05 0.56 -13.80
C ASN A 438 -28.57 -0.84 -13.54
N ALA A 439 -28.84 -1.21 -12.28
CA ALA A 439 -29.33 -2.51 -11.88
C ALA A 439 -30.70 -2.84 -12.51
N ILE A 440 -31.64 -1.91 -12.46
CA ILE A 440 -32.99 -2.09 -13.01
C ILE A 440 -32.96 -2.16 -14.54
N ASN A 441 -32.00 -1.47 -15.17
CA ASN A 441 -31.80 -1.52 -16.62
C ASN A 441 -30.88 -2.67 -17.08
N CYS A 442 -30.42 -3.55 -16.17
CA CYS A 442 -29.53 -4.66 -16.53
C CYS A 442 -30.27 -5.86 -17.14
N GLY A 443 -30.79 -5.71 -18.36
CA GLY A 443 -31.16 -6.87 -19.19
C GLY A 443 -32.45 -7.61 -18.78
N TRP A 444 -33.32 -6.95 -18.04
CA TRP A 444 -34.58 -7.51 -17.56
C TRP A 444 -35.67 -7.38 -18.64
N SER A 445 -36.59 -8.34 -18.69
CA SER A 445 -37.81 -8.17 -19.48
C SER A 445 -38.62 -6.99 -18.94
N HIS A 446 -39.62 -6.52 -19.69
CA HIS A 446 -40.49 -5.46 -19.20
C HIS A 446 -41.26 -5.88 -17.93
N ASP A 447 -41.70 -7.14 -17.90
CA ASP A 447 -42.49 -7.68 -16.79
C ASP A 447 -41.63 -7.92 -15.55
N ASP A 448 -40.38 -8.35 -15.72
CA ASP A 448 -39.41 -8.49 -14.62
C ASP A 448 -39.05 -7.13 -14.00
N ARG A 449 -38.92 -6.08 -14.82
CA ARG A 449 -38.75 -4.70 -14.33
C ARG A 449 -39.93 -4.25 -13.50
N GLN A 450 -41.15 -4.52 -13.95
CA GLN A 450 -42.32 -4.18 -13.17
C GLN A 450 -42.39 -4.96 -11.85
N ALA A 451 -42.13 -6.26 -11.87
CA ALA A 451 -42.16 -7.11 -10.68
C ALA A 451 -41.17 -6.60 -9.61
N ILE A 452 -39.94 -6.31 -10.01
CA ILE A 452 -38.92 -5.87 -9.05
C ILE A 452 -39.18 -4.44 -8.55
N VAL A 453 -39.63 -3.54 -9.42
CA VAL A 453 -40.05 -2.20 -8.97
C VAL A 453 -41.20 -2.31 -7.96
N GLN A 454 -42.13 -3.25 -8.14
CA GLN A 454 -43.22 -3.49 -7.19
C GLN A 454 -42.75 -4.12 -5.87
N GLU A 455 -41.82 -5.08 -5.90
CA GLU A 455 -41.25 -5.64 -4.67
C GLU A 455 -40.43 -4.61 -3.90
N MET A 456 -39.58 -3.85 -4.59
CA MET A 456 -38.88 -2.72 -4.01
C MET A 456 -39.84 -1.69 -3.39
N TRP A 457 -40.98 -1.44 -4.05
CA TRP A 457 -42.01 -0.54 -3.52
C TRP A 457 -42.59 -1.05 -2.19
N ASN A 458 -42.82 -2.34 -2.07
CA ASN A 458 -43.35 -2.94 -0.84
C ASN A 458 -42.33 -2.86 0.31
N GLU A 459 -41.06 -3.18 0.05
CA GLU A 459 -40.03 -3.10 1.09
C GLU A 459 -39.78 -1.66 1.56
N ILE A 460 -39.69 -0.70 0.63
CA ILE A 460 -39.49 0.70 0.99
C ILE A 460 -40.69 1.24 1.77
N ARG A 461 -41.90 0.77 1.46
CA ARG A 461 -43.09 1.10 2.22
C ARG A 461 -42.97 0.57 3.66
N GLU A 462 -42.53 -0.67 3.86
CA GLU A 462 -42.29 -1.20 5.21
C GLU A 462 -41.20 -0.43 5.94
N LEU A 463 -40.12 -0.07 5.26
CA LEU A 463 -39.02 0.70 5.83
C LEU A 463 -39.45 2.11 6.23
N CYS A 464 -40.26 2.77 5.40
CA CYS A 464 -40.88 4.05 5.73
C CYS A 464 -41.81 3.94 6.94
N VAL A 465 -42.55 2.84 7.09
CA VAL A 465 -43.42 2.60 8.26
C VAL A 465 -42.58 2.44 9.53
N ASN A 466 -41.52 1.63 9.48
CA ASN A 466 -40.61 1.43 10.62
C ASN A 466 -39.91 2.75 11.03
N LEU A 467 -39.39 3.51 10.06
CA LEU A 467 -38.77 4.81 10.34
C LEU A 467 -39.78 5.87 10.79
N LEU A 468 -41.03 5.79 10.34
CA LEU A 468 -42.10 6.66 10.83
C LEU A 468 -42.41 6.36 12.31
N ASP A 469 -42.47 5.08 12.67
CA ASP A 469 -42.67 4.65 14.06
C ASP A 469 -41.50 5.12 14.94
N ASP A 470 -40.25 4.96 14.48
CA ASP A 470 -39.05 5.45 15.17
C ASP A 470 -39.00 6.99 15.26
N ALA A 471 -39.37 7.71 14.19
CA ALA A 471 -39.42 9.16 14.18
C ALA A 471 -40.50 9.72 15.11
N VAL A 472 -41.63 9.02 15.27
CA VAL A 472 -42.69 9.35 16.22
C VAL A 472 -42.26 9.07 17.67
N LEU A 473 -41.46 8.02 17.90
CA LEU A 473 -40.96 7.64 19.22
C LEU A 473 -39.76 8.48 19.71
N ILE A 474 -38.81 8.79 18.82
CA ILE A 474 -37.47 9.32 19.16
C ILE A 474 -37.26 10.76 18.62
N GLY A 475 -38.12 11.23 17.70
CA GLY A 475 -38.04 12.56 17.12
C GLY A 475 -37.06 12.70 15.95
N ASN A 476 -36.70 11.59 15.29
CA ASN A 476 -35.69 11.56 14.21
C ASN A 476 -36.27 11.83 12.81
N ALA A 477 -36.97 12.96 12.64
CA ALA A 477 -37.70 13.30 11.39
C ALA A 477 -36.78 13.60 10.18
N GLU A 478 -35.50 13.87 10.41
CA GLU A 478 -34.53 14.23 9.37
C GLU A 478 -34.15 13.01 8.50
N GLU A 479 -33.95 11.84 9.10
CA GLU A 479 -33.65 10.59 8.37
C GLU A 479 -34.82 10.15 7.51
N LEU A 480 -36.05 10.21 8.04
CA LEU A 480 -37.27 9.92 7.29
C LEU A 480 -37.42 10.88 6.09
N HIS A 481 -37.15 12.18 6.28
CA HIS A 481 -37.21 13.16 5.20
C HIS A 481 -36.17 12.89 4.11
N ASN A 482 -34.92 12.58 4.48
CA ASN A 482 -33.85 12.27 3.54
C ASN A 482 -34.16 10.98 2.75
N LEU A 483 -34.69 9.95 3.40
CA LEU A 483 -35.15 8.74 2.71
C LEU A 483 -36.28 9.04 1.72
N MET A 484 -37.29 9.82 2.13
CA MET A 484 -38.42 10.17 1.27
C MET A 484 -38.01 10.99 0.05
N GLU A 485 -37.10 11.97 0.20
CA GLU A 485 -36.56 12.71 -0.95
C GLU A 485 -35.68 11.82 -1.83
N THR A 486 -34.93 10.89 -1.24
CA THR A 486 -34.19 9.87 -1.99
C THR A 486 -35.11 9.06 -2.88
N TRP A 487 -36.23 8.63 -2.30
CA TRP A 487 -37.16 7.75 -2.98
C TRP A 487 -38.04 8.44 -4.02
N LYS A 488 -38.41 9.70 -3.77
CA LYS A 488 -39.06 10.56 -4.77
C LYS A 488 -38.21 10.66 -6.04
N GLU A 489 -36.90 10.86 -5.89
CA GLU A 489 -35.99 10.96 -7.03
C GLU A 489 -35.85 9.62 -7.78
N ILE A 490 -35.80 8.49 -7.05
CA ILE A 490 -35.74 7.17 -7.67
C ILE A 490 -37.04 6.84 -8.40
N SER A 491 -38.20 7.11 -7.79
CA SER A 491 -39.51 6.88 -8.41
C SER A 491 -39.63 7.60 -9.74
N ILE A 492 -39.14 8.85 -9.84
CA ILE A 492 -39.08 9.61 -11.10
C ILE A 492 -38.24 8.88 -12.16
N GLN A 493 -37.11 8.28 -11.78
CA GLN A 493 -36.25 7.52 -12.69
C GLN A 493 -36.83 6.15 -13.08
N LEU A 494 -37.78 5.59 -12.32
CA LEU A 494 -38.44 4.31 -12.60
C LEU A 494 -39.73 4.43 -13.41
N THR A 495 -40.30 5.62 -13.48
CA THR A 495 -41.53 5.89 -14.24
C THR A 495 -41.25 6.15 -15.74
N PHE A 496 -39.97 6.19 -16.14
CA PHE A 496 -39.47 6.35 -17.51
C PHE A 496 -38.52 5.20 -17.87
#